data_AF-A0A8B6HPJ9-F1
#
_entry.id   AF-A0A8B6HPJ9-F1
#
_cell.length_a   1.000
_cell.length_b   1.000
_cell.length_c   1.000
_cell.angle_alpha   90.00
_cell.angle_beta   90.00
_cell.angle_gamma   90.00
#
_symmetry.space_group_name_H-M   'P 1'
#
loop_
_entity.id
_entity.type
_entity.pdbx_description
1 polymer ?
#
loop_
_entity_poly.entity_id
_entity_poly.type
_entity_poly.pdbx_seq_one_letter_code
_entity_poly.pdbx_strand_id
1 'polypeptide(L)'
;MYYGDAPPEDKMSSRNSQADSMDDDEVSPTNPTDNDCKQLFKVAKQLAAPPDVIIKTLVKKTPKQRQQTKERFKEMYDLELVPELKEGLGPEWHLLIDALLTDSTSSGAKKLHDALEEGDYSQT
;
A
#
# COMPACT_ATOMS: atom_id res chain seq x y z
N MET A 1 27.52 -34.44 -51.66
CA MET A 1 28.84 -34.03 -51.14
C MET A 1 29.07 -32.57 -51.51
N TYR A 2 29.04 -31.66 -50.53
CA TYR A 2 29.97 -30.53 -50.38
C TYR A 2 29.67 -29.92 -49.00
N TYR A 3 30.51 -30.28 -48.03
CA TYR A 3 30.71 -29.52 -46.80
C TYR A 3 31.76 -28.46 -47.12
N GLY A 4 31.54 -27.21 -46.71
CA GLY A 4 32.55 -26.15 -46.80
C GLY A 4 31.90 -24.78 -46.91
N ASP A 5 31.49 -24.20 -45.78
CA ASP A 5 32.17 -23.04 -45.18
C ASP A 5 31.28 -22.52 -44.02
N ALA A 6 31.74 -22.74 -42.79
CA ALA A 6 31.23 -22.09 -41.59
C ALA A 6 32.11 -20.87 -41.28
N PRO A 7 31.61 -19.86 -40.56
CA PRO A 7 31.86 -18.44 -40.78
C PRO A 7 33.13 -17.91 -40.09
N PRO A 8 33.59 -16.68 -40.43
CA PRO A 8 34.34 -15.87 -39.50
C PRO A 8 33.52 -14.67 -38.99
N GLU A 9 33.73 -14.44 -37.71
CA GLU A 9 33.02 -13.56 -36.80
C GLU A 9 33.50 -12.09 -36.88
N ASP A 10 32.59 -11.19 -36.48
CA ASP A 10 32.82 -9.91 -35.79
C ASP A 10 33.63 -8.80 -36.49
N LYS A 11 33.05 -7.58 -36.61
CA LYS A 11 33.45 -6.39 -35.81
C LYS A 11 32.38 -5.29 -35.84
N MET A 12 32.00 -4.89 -34.64
CA MET A 12 31.22 -3.73 -34.19
C MET A 12 31.43 -2.41 -34.95
N SER A 13 30.42 -1.53 -34.97
CA SER A 13 30.40 -0.31 -34.13
C SER A 13 29.28 0.69 -34.49
N SER A 14 28.59 1.18 -33.43
CA SER A 14 28.02 2.54 -33.27
C SER A 14 26.85 2.98 -34.18
N ARG A 15 25.69 3.45 -33.71
CA ARG A 15 25.25 4.06 -32.45
C ARG A 15 23.75 3.77 -32.30
N ASN A 16 23.34 3.08 -31.25
CA ASN A 16 22.00 3.29 -30.72
C ASN A 16 22.13 4.35 -29.63
N SER A 17 21.98 5.61 -30.02
CA SER A 17 21.87 6.74 -29.10
C SER A 17 20.43 7.18 -29.10
N GLN A 18 19.68 6.73 -28.09
CA GLN A 18 18.75 7.59 -27.37
C GLN A 18 18.47 6.92 -26.02
N ALA A 19 19.39 7.14 -25.09
CA ALA A 19 19.02 7.20 -23.69
C ALA A 19 18.28 8.53 -23.50
N ASP A 20 16.97 8.47 -23.22
CA ASP A 20 16.29 9.47 -22.39
C ASP A 20 14.87 8.97 -22.06
N SER A 21 14.75 8.29 -20.92
CA SER A 21 13.64 8.45 -19.98
C SER A 21 13.87 7.45 -18.85
N MET A 22 14.50 7.94 -17.78
CA MET A 22 14.47 7.32 -16.47
C MET A 22 13.02 7.34 -15.97
N ASP A 23 12.24 6.32 -16.31
CA ASP A 23 11.11 5.91 -15.48
C ASP A 23 11.54 4.61 -14.81
N ASP A 24 12.12 4.80 -13.62
CA ASP A 24 12.47 3.77 -12.65
C ASP A 24 11.17 3.17 -12.09
N ASP A 25 10.41 2.47 -12.94
CA ASP A 25 9.39 1.51 -12.52
C ASP A 25 9.99 0.12 -12.72
N GLU A 26 10.93 -0.22 -11.84
CA GLU A 26 11.24 -1.61 -11.52
C GLU A 26 9.91 -2.30 -11.19
N VAL A 27 9.35 -3.03 -12.15
CA VAL A 27 8.20 -3.92 -11.96
C VAL A 27 8.63 -5.07 -11.06
N SER A 28 8.64 -4.78 -9.76
CA SER A 28 8.47 -5.75 -8.69
C SER A 28 7.03 -6.28 -8.76
N PRO A 29 6.79 -7.57 -8.40
CA PRO A 29 5.65 -8.35 -8.85
C PRO A 29 4.31 -7.67 -8.56
N THR A 30 3.39 -7.75 -9.52
CA THR A 30 2.04 -7.17 -9.59
C THR A 30 1.11 -7.64 -8.48
N ASN A 31 1.48 -7.42 -7.23
CA ASN A 31 0.63 -7.69 -6.10
C ASN A 31 -0.41 -6.55 -5.99
N PRO A 32 -1.72 -6.85 -6.03
CA PRO A 32 -2.75 -5.83 -5.91
C PRO A 32 -2.63 -5.02 -4.62
N THR A 33 -2.04 -5.61 -3.58
CA THR A 33 -1.72 -4.95 -2.30
C THR A 33 -0.68 -3.83 -2.44
N ASP A 34 0.33 -3.99 -3.29
CA ASP A 34 1.41 -3.02 -3.50
C ASP A 34 0.88 -1.76 -4.21
N ASN A 35 0.07 -1.97 -5.27
CA ASN A 35 -0.59 -0.88 -5.98
C ASN A 35 -1.55 -0.10 -5.06
N ASP A 36 -2.29 -0.79 -4.20
CA ASP A 36 -3.13 -0.12 -3.20
C ASP A 36 -2.30 0.71 -2.22
N CYS A 37 -1.15 0.19 -1.78
CA CYS A 37 -0.23 0.94 -0.90
C CYS A 37 0.25 2.23 -1.60
N LYS A 38 0.66 2.14 -2.87
CA LYS A 38 1.07 3.30 -3.67
C LYS A 38 -0.07 4.30 -3.84
N GLN A 39 -1.30 3.84 -4.11
CA GLN A 39 -2.48 4.69 -4.25
C GLN A 39 -2.80 5.41 -2.93
N LEU A 40 -2.78 4.69 -1.80
CA LEU A 40 -3.01 5.25 -0.47
C LEU A 40 -1.93 6.26 -0.08
N PHE A 41 -0.67 6.00 -0.44
CA PHE A 41 0.42 6.95 -0.23
C PHE A 41 0.22 8.24 -1.04
N LYS A 42 -0.20 8.13 -2.30
CA LYS A 42 -0.53 9.31 -3.14
C LYS A 42 -1.65 10.16 -2.52
N VAL A 43 -2.67 9.52 -1.96
CA VAL A 43 -3.74 10.23 -1.23
C VAL A 43 -3.21 10.92 0.02
N ALA A 44 -2.37 10.22 0.80
CA ALA A 44 -1.77 10.81 2.00
C ALA A 44 -0.90 12.03 1.68
N LYS A 45 -0.22 12.03 0.53
CA LYS A 45 0.54 13.19 0.02
C LYS A 45 -0.32 14.20 -0.77
N GLN A 46 -1.65 14.04 -0.76
CA GLN A 46 -2.61 14.92 -1.46
C GLN A 46 -2.40 15.00 -2.98
N LEU A 47 -1.74 13.99 -3.56
CA LEU A 47 -1.48 13.87 -5.00
C LEU A 47 -2.62 13.19 -5.77
N ALA A 48 -3.61 12.63 -5.06
CA ALA A 48 -4.74 11.91 -5.63
C ALA A 48 -6.04 12.25 -4.91
N ALA A 49 -7.16 12.12 -5.63
CA ALA A 49 -8.49 12.36 -5.09
C ALA A 49 -8.82 11.33 -3.99
N PRO A 50 -8.97 11.77 -2.72
CA PRO A 50 -9.18 10.87 -1.61
C PRO A 50 -10.44 9.99 -1.67
N PRO A 51 -11.63 10.50 -2.06
CA PRO A 51 -12.84 9.67 -2.06
C PRO A 51 -12.73 8.49 -3.03
N ASP A 52 -12.21 8.72 -4.24
CA ASP A 52 -12.09 7.69 -5.26
C ASP A 52 -11.18 6.55 -4.83
N VAL A 53 -10.02 6.89 -4.27
CA VAL A 53 -9.03 5.89 -3.88
C VAL A 53 -9.51 5.12 -2.65
N ILE A 54 -10.03 5.78 -1.61
CA ILE A 54 -10.54 5.11 -0.40
C ILE A 54 -11.70 4.18 -0.74
N ILE A 55 -12.62 4.61 -1.61
CA ILE A 55 -13.73 3.76 -2.05
C ILE A 55 -13.20 2.57 -2.86
N LYS A 56 -12.28 2.78 -3.80
CA LYS A 56 -11.76 1.69 -4.65
C LYS A 56 -10.88 0.71 -3.89
N THR A 57 -10.12 1.17 -2.89
CA THR A 57 -9.16 0.36 -2.13
C THR A 57 -9.76 -0.19 -0.84
N LEU A 58 -10.22 0.65 0.08
CA LEU A 58 -10.70 0.22 1.40
C LEU A 58 -12.13 -0.32 1.36
N VAL A 59 -13.07 0.34 0.68
CA VAL A 59 -14.49 -0.07 0.67
C VAL A 59 -14.69 -1.37 -0.12
N LYS A 60 -13.98 -1.56 -1.25
CA LYS A 60 -14.10 -2.77 -2.07
C LYS A 60 -13.32 -3.98 -1.52
N LYS A 61 -12.46 -3.80 -0.51
CA LYS A 61 -11.61 -4.88 0.03
C LYS A 61 -12.14 -5.51 1.31
N THR A 62 -11.82 -6.79 1.45
CA THR A 62 -12.16 -7.61 2.62
C THR A 62 -11.30 -7.24 3.84
N PRO A 63 -11.77 -7.46 5.08
CA PRO A 63 -11.01 -7.15 6.29
C PRO A 63 -9.60 -7.76 6.32
N LYS A 64 -9.45 -9.00 5.83
CA LYS A 64 -8.13 -9.67 5.71
C LYS A 64 -7.17 -8.91 4.79
N GLN A 65 -7.66 -8.45 3.64
CA GLN A 65 -6.85 -7.67 2.70
C GLN A 65 -6.47 -6.31 3.28
N ARG A 66 -7.36 -5.67 4.07
CA ARG A 66 -7.04 -4.41 4.75
C ARG A 66 -5.87 -4.56 5.71
N GLN A 67 -5.81 -5.66 6.46
CA GLN A 67 -4.67 -5.94 7.35
C GLN A 67 -3.39 -6.21 6.57
N GLN A 68 -3.46 -7.00 5.49
CA GLN A 68 -2.30 -7.19 4.61
C GLN A 68 -1.82 -5.87 3.99
N THR A 69 -2.72 -4.98 3.59
CA THR A 69 -2.37 -3.63 3.11
C THR A 69 -1.71 -2.81 4.20
N LYS A 70 -2.16 -2.88 5.46
CA LYS A 70 -1.50 -2.21 6.60
C LYS A 70 -0.07 -2.71 6.81
N GLU A 71 0.11 -4.03 6.87
CA GLU A 71 1.43 -4.64 7.07
C GLU A 71 2.37 -4.30 5.90
N ARG A 72 1.89 -4.42 4.67
CA ARG A 72 2.69 -4.12 3.48
C ARG A 72 3.02 -2.63 3.37
N PHE A 73 2.08 -1.74 3.68
CA PHE A 73 2.32 -0.31 3.68
C PHE A 73 3.40 0.08 4.69
N LYS A 74 3.37 -0.54 5.87
CA LYS A 74 4.41 -0.36 6.89
C LYS A 74 5.77 -0.89 6.41
N GLU A 75 5.81 -2.05 5.76
CA GLU A 75 7.05 -2.60 5.20
C GLU A 75 7.64 -1.72 4.08
N MET A 76 6.79 -1.11 3.25
CA MET A 76 7.23 -0.31 2.10
C MET A 76 7.67 1.11 2.49
N TYR A 77 6.95 1.75 3.41
CA TYR A 77 7.14 3.16 3.73
C TYR A 77 7.67 3.41 5.13
N ASP A 78 7.78 2.37 5.97
CA ASP A 78 8.10 2.45 7.40
C ASP A 78 7.14 3.37 8.19
N LEU A 79 5.92 3.54 7.67
CA LEU A 79 4.88 4.43 8.20
C LEU A 79 3.60 3.65 8.49
N GLU A 80 2.83 4.14 9.46
CA GLU A 80 1.51 3.57 9.74
C GLU A 80 0.45 4.15 8.81
N LEU A 81 -0.31 3.27 8.14
CA LEU A 81 -1.33 3.67 7.15
C LEU A 81 -2.41 4.59 7.74
N VAL A 82 -2.84 4.35 8.97
CA VAL A 82 -3.96 5.08 9.61
C VAL A 82 -3.61 6.55 9.86
N PRO A 83 -2.54 6.90 10.61
CA PRO A 83 -2.19 8.30 10.85
C PRO A 83 -1.85 9.03 9.55
N GLU A 84 -1.15 8.39 8.62
CA GLU A 84 -0.73 9.01 7.37
C GLU A 84 -1.93 9.39 6.48
N LEU A 85 -2.97 8.53 6.44
CA LEU A 85 -4.24 8.88 5.81
C LEU A 85 -4.96 10.00 6.57
N LYS A 86 -5.01 9.94 7.91
CA LYS A 86 -5.68 10.97 8.72
C LYS A 86 -5.06 12.36 8.55
N GLU A 87 -3.74 12.45 8.49
CA GLU A 87 -3.02 13.70 8.26
C GLU A 87 -3.21 14.21 6.83
N GLY A 88 -3.19 13.32 5.84
CA GLY A 88 -3.35 13.69 4.44
C GLY A 88 -4.78 14.09 4.03
N LEU A 89 -5.80 13.53 4.69
CA LEU A 89 -7.21 13.64 4.30
C LEU A 89 -7.99 14.72 5.03
N GLY A 90 -7.56 15.10 6.23
CA GLY A 90 -8.35 15.97 7.11
C GLY A 90 -9.33 15.22 8.02
N PRO A 91 -9.90 15.94 9.00
CA PRO A 91 -10.63 15.36 10.13
C PRO A 91 -11.93 14.63 9.74
N GLU A 92 -12.58 14.99 8.63
CA GLU A 92 -13.83 14.37 8.20
C GLU A 92 -13.66 12.90 7.80
N TRP A 93 -12.45 12.50 7.41
CA TRP A 93 -12.14 11.12 7.02
C TRP A 93 -11.73 10.24 8.20
N HIS A 94 -11.38 10.84 9.34
CA HIS A 94 -10.83 10.09 10.49
C HIS A 94 -11.80 9.02 10.97
N LEU A 95 -13.08 9.36 11.06
CA LEU A 95 -14.14 8.45 11.49
C LEU A 95 -14.35 7.30 10.50
N LEU A 96 -14.27 7.56 9.19
CA LEU A 96 -14.39 6.53 8.16
C LEU A 96 -13.19 5.59 8.15
N ILE A 97 -11.98 6.14 8.23
CA ILE A 97 -10.73 5.37 8.27
C ILE A 97 -10.70 4.50 9.52
N ASP A 98 -11.06 5.03 10.68
CA ASP A 98 -11.15 4.23 11.91
C ASP A 98 -12.23 3.15 11.79
N ALA A 99 -13.40 3.44 11.24
CA ALA A 99 -14.45 2.44 11.06
C ALA A 99 -14.03 1.31 10.09
N LEU A 100 -13.23 1.61 9.07
CA LEU A 100 -12.80 0.64 8.06
C LEU A 100 -11.56 -0.16 8.48
N LEU A 101 -10.63 0.45 9.22
CA LEU A 101 -9.33 -0.11 9.57
C LEU A 101 -9.23 -0.59 11.03
N THR A 102 -10.13 -0.17 11.92
CA THR A 102 -10.26 -0.76 13.25
C THR A 102 -10.94 -2.11 13.11
N ASP A 103 -10.18 -3.17 13.37
CA ASP A 103 -10.63 -4.55 13.23
C ASP A 103 -11.89 -4.79 14.08
N SER A 104 -12.99 -5.20 13.43
CA SER A 104 -14.25 -5.59 14.09
C SER A 104 -14.02 -6.63 15.20
N THR A 105 -12.98 -7.45 15.07
CA THR A 105 -12.64 -8.51 16.03
C THR A 105 -11.98 -7.99 17.31
N SER A 106 -11.25 -6.88 17.24
CA SER A 106 -10.62 -6.28 18.43
C SER A 106 -11.60 -5.46 19.25
N SER A 107 -12.66 -4.93 18.64
CA SER A 107 -13.60 -4.02 19.32
C SER A 107 -14.45 -4.74 20.36
N GLY A 108 -14.84 -6.00 20.12
CA GLY A 108 -15.56 -6.80 21.12
C GLY A 108 -14.70 -7.06 22.36
N ALA A 109 -13.46 -7.55 22.17
CA ALA A 109 -12.56 -7.86 23.27
C ALA A 109 -12.10 -6.62 24.05
N LYS A 110 -11.79 -5.51 23.36
CA LYS A 110 -11.42 -4.24 24.02
C LYS A 110 -12.60 -3.60 24.75
N LYS A 111 -13.81 -3.60 24.18
CA LYS A 111 -15.01 -3.10 24.88
C LYS A 111 -15.38 -3.97 26.08
N LEU A 112 -15.19 -5.29 25.99
CA LEU A 112 -15.35 -6.18 27.15
C LEU A 112 -14.28 -5.91 28.20
N HIS A 113 -13.03 -5.67 27.81
CA HIS A 113 -11.94 -5.32 28.72
C HIS A 113 -12.21 -3.98 29.43
N ASP A 114 -12.49 -2.91 28.67
CA ASP A 114 -12.79 -1.59 29.23
C ASP A 114 -14.03 -1.62 30.12
N ALA A 115 -15.09 -2.35 29.75
CA ALA A 115 -16.29 -2.50 30.58
C ALA A 115 -16.05 -3.33 31.86
N LEU A 116 -15.07 -4.24 31.86
CA LEU A 116 -14.63 -4.97 33.05
C LEU A 116 -13.69 -4.12 33.92
N GLU A 117 -12.95 -3.19 33.32
CA GLU A 117 -12.02 -2.29 34.02
C GLU A 117 -12.74 -1.07 34.63
N GLU A 118 -13.85 -0.63 34.04
CA GLU A 118 -14.70 0.47 34.55
C GLU A 118 -15.68 0.01 35.66
N GLY A 119 -15.85 -1.30 35.82
CA GLY A 119 -16.64 -1.93 36.87
C GLY A 119 -15.84 -2.15 38.15
N ASP A 120 -15.79 -1.11 39.00
CA ASP A 120 -15.42 -1.19 40.43
C ASP A 120 -13.93 -1.41 40.74
N TYR A 121 -13.17 -0.35 41.06
CA TYR A 121 -12.18 -0.29 42.16
C TYR A 121 -11.77 1.17 42.43
N SER A 122 -12.73 2.04 42.75
CA SER A 122 -12.46 3.25 43.54
C SER A 122 -12.81 2.96 44.99
N GLN A 123 -12.02 2.08 45.62
CA GLN A 123 -11.91 2.03 47.07
C GLN A 123 -11.04 3.21 47.50
N THR A 124 -11.65 4.23 48.09
CA THR A 124 -11.40 4.74 49.46
C THR A 124 -12.11 6.08 49.70
#